data_AF-A0A9X7QNE9-F1
#
_entry.id   AF-A0A9X7QNE9-F1
#
_cell.length_a   1.000
_cell.length_b   1.000
_cell.length_c   1.000
_cell.angle_alpha   90.00
_cell.angle_beta   90.00
_cell.angle_gamma   90.00
#
_symmetry.space_group_name_H-M   'P 1'
#
loop_
_entity.id
_entity.type
_entity.pdbx_description
1 polymer ?
#
loop_
_entity_poly.entity_id
_entity_poly.type
_entity_poly.pdbx_seq_one_letter_code
_entity_poly.pdbx_strand_id
1 'polypeptide(L)'
;MENQPNWQPIQNLPIIANLIDGQSSDAKEQYVNLLEALSKPHVLNDAIIQRTIHVYTEQLEFVWIFEEQLSKWKKEDRLTPIEQSEIERLQGQVQQLHSILTDILAITEKLKDGTYEKVMAKSDLQLGIESLQKIKRSDY
;
A
#
# COMPACT_ATOMS: atom_id res chain seq x y z
N MET A 1 -19.28 -19.64 10.31
CA MET A 1 -20.12 -18.42 10.33
C MET A 1 -19.24 -17.33 9.74
N GLU A 2 -19.59 -16.78 8.59
CA GLU A 2 -18.93 -15.57 8.09
C GLU A 2 -19.24 -14.44 9.08
N ASN A 3 -18.22 -13.99 9.82
CA ASN A 3 -18.34 -12.85 10.71
C ASN A 3 -18.48 -11.60 9.84
N GLN A 4 -19.72 -11.19 9.57
CA GLN A 4 -19.99 -9.94 8.87
C GLN A 4 -19.47 -8.74 9.69
N PRO A 5 -19.01 -7.66 9.03
CA PRO A 5 -18.64 -6.43 9.71
C PRO A 5 -19.77 -5.90 10.60
N ASN A 6 -19.42 -5.31 11.73
CA ASN A 6 -20.38 -4.59 12.55
C ASN A 6 -20.71 -3.24 11.90
N TRP A 7 -21.84 -3.16 11.19
CA TRP A 7 -22.29 -1.94 10.53
C TRP A 7 -22.62 -0.83 11.52
N GLN A 8 -22.15 0.38 11.24
CA GLN A 8 -22.25 1.53 12.10
C GLN A 8 -23.49 2.37 11.78
N PRO A 9 -24.09 3.04 12.78
CA PRO A 9 -25.17 3.97 12.55
C PRO A 9 -24.65 5.32 12.01
N ILE A 10 -25.49 6.08 11.31
CA ILE A 10 -25.09 7.33 10.64
C ILE A 10 -24.44 8.36 11.58
N GLN A 11 -24.74 8.32 12.88
CA GLN A 11 -24.11 9.19 13.88
C GLN A 11 -22.59 9.00 13.98
N ASN A 12 -22.07 7.87 13.52
CA ASN A 12 -20.63 7.60 13.46
C ASN A 12 -19.97 8.07 12.15
N LEU A 13 -20.72 8.71 11.24
CA LEU A 13 -20.19 9.29 10.00
C LEU A 13 -18.94 10.15 10.24
N PRO A 14 -18.88 11.07 11.23
CA PRO A 14 -17.68 11.88 11.45
C PRO A 14 -16.44 11.06 11.83
N ILE A 15 -16.63 9.95 12.56
CA ILE A 15 -15.53 9.07 12.98
C ILE A 15 -15.00 8.31 11.76
N ILE A 16 -15.90 7.74 10.95
CA ILE A 16 -15.53 7.00 9.74
C ILE A 16 -14.93 7.95 8.69
N ALA A 17 -15.43 9.18 8.57
CA ALA A 17 -14.86 10.20 7.69
C ALA A 17 -13.39 10.46 8.03
N ASN A 18 -13.09 10.74 9.30
CA ASN A 18 -11.71 10.96 9.76
C ASN A 18 -10.80 9.74 9.51
N LEU A 19 -11.33 8.52 9.66
CA LEU A 19 -10.57 7.30 9.39
C LEU A 19 -10.23 7.16 7.90
N ILE A 20 -11.20 7.37 7.02
CA ILE A 20 -11.00 7.34 5.56
C ILE A 20 -10.05 8.45 5.11
N ASP A 21 -10.21 9.66 5.66
CA ASP A 21 -9.36 10.81 5.37
C ASP A 21 -7.91 10.56 5.78
N GLY A 22 -7.69 10.04 6.99
CA GLY A 22 -6.36 9.68 7.49
C GLY A 22 -5.70 8.59 6.64
N GLN A 23 -6.39 7.47 6.41
CA GLN A 23 -5.85 6.39 5.57
C GLN A 23 -5.54 6.85 4.14
N SER A 24 -6.38 7.73 3.58
CA SER A 24 -6.14 8.31 2.27
C SER A 24 -4.91 9.20 2.22
N SER A 25 -4.68 10.00 3.28
CA SER A 25 -3.49 10.85 3.38
C SER A 25 -2.22 10.01 3.48
N ASP A 26 -2.21 9.03 4.39
CA ASP A 26 -1.07 8.16 4.63
C ASP A 26 -0.71 7.33 3.38
N ALA A 27 -1.70 6.79 2.69
CA ALA A 27 -1.50 6.05 1.45
C ALA A 27 -0.92 6.95 0.34
N LYS A 28 -1.40 8.19 0.20
CA LYS A 28 -0.85 9.15 -0.78
C LYS A 28 0.60 9.48 -0.49
N GLU A 29 0.95 9.73 0.78
CA GLU A 29 2.33 10.00 1.17
C GLU A 29 3.23 8.80 0.87
N GLN A 30 2.81 7.59 1.24
CA GLN A 30 3.60 6.40 0.95
C GLN A 30 3.77 6.15 -0.54
N TYR A 31 2.73 6.38 -1.33
CA TYR A 31 2.79 6.25 -2.79
C TYR A 31 3.87 7.16 -3.38
N VAL A 32 3.94 8.43 -2.94
CA VAL A 32 5.00 9.37 -3.35
C VAL A 32 6.38 8.87 -2.93
N ASN A 33 6.54 8.43 -1.68
CA ASN A 33 7.81 7.91 -1.17
C ASN A 33 8.32 6.70 -1.98
N LEU A 34 7.42 5.79 -2.37
CA LEU A 34 7.77 4.62 -3.17
C LEU A 34 8.09 4.98 -4.62
N LEU A 35 7.41 5.97 -5.21
CA LEU A 35 7.77 6.50 -6.52
C LEU A 35 9.18 7.08 -6.53
N GLU A 36 9.57 7.82 -5.50
CA GLU A 36 10.95 8.34 -5.40
C GLU A 36 11.97 7.21 -5.29
N ALA A 37 11.66 6.15 -4.54
CA ALA A 37 12.52 4.98 -4.37
C ALA A 37 12.77 4.23 -5.69
N LEU A 38 11.87 4.28 -6.67
CA LEU A 38 12.09 3.64 -7.99
C LEU A 38 13.34 4.16 -8.71
N SER A 39 13.70 5.42 -8.47
CA SER A 39 14.87 6.06 -9.08
C SER A 39 16.18 5.81 -8.31
N LYS A 40 16.11 5.17 -7.14
CA LYS A 40 17.24 5.00 -6.22
C LYS A 40 17.34 3.52 -5.78
N PRO A 41 17.96 2.65 -6.60
CA PRO A 41 18.27 1.29 -6.17
C PRO A 41 19.02 1.29 -4.83
N HIS A 42 18.86 0.24 -4.02
CA HIS A 42 19.48 0.04 -2.70
C HIS A 42 18.95 0.86 -1.52
N VAL A 43 18.00 1.78 -1.72
CA VAL A 43 17.46 2.58 -0.60
C VAL A 43 16.57 1.76 0.32
N LEU A 44 15.92 0.72 -0.21
CA LEU A 44 15.04 -0.17 0.54
C LEU A 44 15.68 -1.55 0.70
N ASN A 45 15.40 -2.18 1.83
CA ASN A 45 15.76 -3.57 2.09
C ASN A 45 14.56 -4.50 1.90
N ASP A 46 14.83 -5.81 1.81
CA ASP A 46 13.80 -6.83 1.63
C ASP A 46 12.73 -6.80 2.74
N ALA A 47 13.13 -6.51 3.98
CA ALA A 47 12.21 -6.48 5.13
C ALA A 47 11.19 -5.35 5.05
N ILE A 48 11.60 -4.15 4.62
CA ILE A 48 10.71 -3.01 4.41
C ILE A 48 9.74 -3.34 3.28
N ILE A 49 10.21 -3.90 2.17
CA ILE A 49 9.37 -4.30 1.03
C ILE A 49 8.30 -5.30 1.46
N GLN A 50 8.68 -6.36 2.19
CA GLN A 50 7.73 -7.35 2.69
C GLN A 50 6.69 -6.74 3.63
N ARG A 51 7.12 -5.88 4.55
CA ARG A 51 6.21 -5.18 5.48
C ARG A 51 5.23 -4.29 4.72
N THR A 52 5.71 -3.51 3.75
CA THR A 52 4.87 -2.65 2.90
C THR A 52 3.81 -3.49 2.18
N ILE A 53 4.21 -4.60 1.55
CA ILE A 53 3.25 -5.49 0.87
C ILE A 53 2.19 -5.99 1.85
N HIS A 54 2.60 -6.48 3.01
CA HIS A 54 1.68 -7.01 4.01
C HIS A 54 0.66 -5.95 4.46
N VAL A 55 1.11 -4.77 4.89
CA VAL A 55 0.24 -3.69 5.38
C VAL A 55 -0.76 -3.26 4.31
N TYR A 56 -0.31 -3.04 3.07
CA TYR A 56 -1.18 -2.54 2.02
C TYR A 56 -2.09 -3.61 1.41
N THR A 57 -1.70 -4.89 1.51
CA THR A 57 -2.59 -6.01 1.18
C THR A 57 -3.74 -6.08 2.18
N GLU A 58 -3.45 -6.03 3.48
CA GLU A 58 -4.50 -6.04 4.52
C GLU A 58 -5.44 -4.84 4.37
N GLN A 59 -4.91 -3.63 4.15
CA GLN A 59 -5.77 -2.46 3.93
C GLN A 59 -6.70 -2.65 2.72
N LEU A 60 -6.16 -3.16 1.59
CA LEU A 60 -6.95 -3.39 0.39
C LEU A 60 -8.04 -4.45 0.61
N GLU A 61 -7.74 -5.51 1.38
CA GLU A 61 -8.70 -6.56 1.75
C GLU A 61 -9.89 -6.05 2.57
N PHE A 62 -9.76 -4.92 3.26
CA PHE A 62 -10.82 -4.36 4.12
C PHE A 62 -11.46 -3.07 3.58
N VAL A 63 -10.93 -2.46 2.52
CA VAL A 63 -11.48 -1.21 1.95
C VAL A 63 -12.95 -1.33 1.55
N TRP A 64 -13.38 -2.51 1.07
CA TRP A 64 -14.78 -2.76 0.70
C TRP A 64 -15.77 -2.53 1.85
N ILE A 65 -15.32 -2.64 3.12
CA ILE A 65 -16.17 -2.38 4.29
C ILE A 65 -16.63 -0.93 4.30
N PHE A 66 -15.75 0.02 3.94
CA PHE A 66 -16.12 1.42 3.82
C PHE A 66 -17.09 1.64 2.66
N GLU A 67 -16.84 1.02 1.51
CA GLU A 67 -17.71 1.13 0.35
C GLU A 67 -19.14 0.66 0.66
N GLU A 68 -19.27 -0.49 1.34
CA GLU A 68 -20.56 -1.04 1.71
C GLU A 68 -21.23 -0.20 2.81
N GLN A 69 -20.50 0.20 3.85
CA GLN A 69 -21.03 1.06 4.92
C GLN A 69 -21.60 2.38 4.36
N LEU A 70 -20.86 3.06 3.49
CA LEU A 70 -21.31 4.29 2.84
C LEU A 70 -22.52 4.03 1.92
N SER A 71 -22.53 2.90 1.21
CA SER A 71 -23.66 2.49 0.36
C SER A 71 -24.92 2.16 1.16
N LYS A 72 -24.79 1.63 2.39
CA LYS A 72 -25.91 1.43 3.31
C LYS A 72 -26.46 2.77 3.79
N TRP A 73 -25.60 3.66 4.26
CA TRP A 73 -26.02 4.99 4.72
C TRP A 73 -26.71 5.80 3.63
N LYS A 74 -26.23 5.74 2.38
CA LYS A 74 -26.87 6.43 1.25
C LYS A 74 -28.33 6.04 1.00
N LYS A 75 -28.76 4.88 1.51
CA LYS A 75 -30.13 4.36 1.37
C LYS A 75 -31.01 4.68 2.58
N GLU A 76 -30.51 5.38 3.60
CA GLU A 76 -31.33 5.78 4.74
C GLU A 76 -32.32 6.89 4.35
N ASP A 77 -33.57 6.77 4.82
CA ASP A 77 -34.66 7.67 4.44
C ASP A 77 -34.52 9.11 4.99
N ARG A 78 -33.67 9.31 6.00
CA ARG A 78 -33.59 10.56 6.78
C ARG A 78 -32.17 11.09 6.90
N LEU A 79 -31.48 11.23 5.77
CA LEU A 79 -30.21 11.95 5.71
C LEU A 79 -30.45 13.46 5.64
N THR A 80 -29.64 14.22 6.37
CA THR A 80 -29.50 15.66 6.16
C THR A 80 -28.72 15.92 4.86
N PRO A 81 -28.87 17.11 4.25
CA PRO A 81 -28.08 17.48 3.06
C PRO A 81 -26.56 17.43 3.30
N ILE A 82 -26.11 17.70 4.54
CA ILE A 82 -24.70 17.66 4.93
C ILE A 82 -24.22 16.21 4.96
N GLU A 83 -24.95 15.29 5.60
CA GLU A 83 -24.61 13.87 5.62
C GLU A 83 -24.60 13.28 4.21
N GLN A 84 -25.56 13.64 3.36
CA GLN A 84 -25.61 13.19 1.98
C GLN A 84 -24.37 13.63 1.18
N SER A 85 -24.03 14.92 1.26
CA SER A 85 -22.83 15.45 0.60
C SER A 85 -21.55 14.78 1.10
N GLU A 86 -21.46 14.52 2.40
CA GLU A 86 -20.28 13.91 3.00
C GLU A 86 -20.14 12.44 2.61
N ILE A 87 -21.24 11.68 2.56
CA ILE A 87 -21.23 10.31 2.05
C ILE A 87 -20.73 10.28 0.60
N GLU A 88 -21.19 11.19 -0.26
CA GLU A 88 -20.75 11.24 -1.66
C GLU A 88 -19.27 11.57 -1.81
N ARG A 89 -18.76 12.52 -1.00
CA ARG A 89 -17.33 12.83 -0.93
C ARG A 89 -16.51 11.60 -0.54
N LEU A 90 -16.93 10.91 0.54
CA LEU A 90 -16.23 9.74 1.05
C LEU A 90 -16.30 8.56 0.07
N GLN A 91 -17.40 8.37 -0.67
CA GLN A 91 -17.50 7.36 -1.72
C GLN A 91 -16.42 7.56 -2.80
N GLY A 92 -16.24 8.80 -3.27
CA GLY A 92 -15.17 9.11 -4.23
C GLY A 92 -13.78 8.91 -3.64
N GLN A 93 -13.59 9.23 -2.36
CA GLN A 93 -12.31 9.07 -1.68
C GLN A 93 -11.93 7.61 -1.46
N VAL A 94 -12.88 6.75 -1.09
CA VAL A 94 -12.62 5.31 -0.92
C VAL A 94 -12.25 4.65 -2.26
N GLN A 95 -12.88 5.06 -3.37
CA GLN A 95 -12.49 4.61 -4.71
C GLN A 95 -11.05 5.02 -5.08
N GLN A 96 -10.66 6.25 -4.73
CA GLN A 96 -9.27 6.71 -4.90
C GLN A 96 -8.31 5.94 -4.01
N LEU A 97 -8.67 5.71 -2.74
CA LEU A 97 -7.88 4.93 -1.80
C LEU A 97 -7.64 3.51 -2.35
N HIS A 98 -8.69 2.80 -2.79
CA HIS A 98 -8.55 1.49 -3.42
C HIS A 98 -7.52 1.48 -4.56
N SER A 99 -7.60 2.49 -5.44
CA SER A 99 -6.68 2.63 -6.58
C SER A 99 -5.24 2.84 -6.13
N ILE A 100 -5.02 3.76 -5.17
CA ILE A 100 -3.69 4.07 -4.64
C ILE A 100 -3.07 2.86 -3.93
N LEU A 101 -3.84 2.12 -3.14
CA LEU A 101 -3.38 0.89 -2.48
C LEU A 101 -2.92 -0.15 -3.51
N THR A 102 -3.68 -0.31 -4.59
CA THR A 102 -3.33 -1.21 -5.70
C THR A 102 -2.01 -0.77 -6.36
N ASP A 103 -1.86 0.53 -6.62
CA ASP A 103 -0.64 1.08 -7.22
C ASP A 103 0.59 0.96 -6.30
N ILE A 104 0.41 1.16 -4.99
CA ILE A 104 1.46 0.93 -3.98
C ILE A 104 1.96 -0.51 -4.06
N LEU A 105 1.07 -1.49 -4.10
CA LEU A 105 1.45 -2.91 -4.20
C LEU A 105 2.20 -3.18 -5.51
N ALA A 106 1.72 -2.63 -6.62
CA ALA A 106 2.36 -2.78 -7.93
C ALA A 106 3.77 -2.15 -7.98
N ILE A 107 3.95 -0.96 -7.41
CA ILE A 107 5.28 -0.31 -7.31
C ILE A 107 6.19 -1.11 -6.38
N THR A 108 5.67 -1.56 -5.24
CA THR A 108 6.45 -2.33 -4.26
C THR A 108 6.93 -3.65 -4.86
N GLU A 109 6.13 -4.30 -5.71
CA GLU A 109 6.55 -5.48 -6.48
C GLU A 109 7.74 -5.17 -7.40
N LYS A 110 7.71 -4.03 -8.11
CA LYS A 110 8.82 -3.60 -8.98
C LYS A 110 10.09 -3.32 -8.18
N LEU A 111 9.95 -2.75 -6.99
CA LEU A 111 11.07 -2.42 -6.10
C LEU A 111 11.76 -3.65 -5.51
N LYS A 112 11.10 -4.83 -5.49
CA LYS A 112 11.68 -6.07 -4.96
C LYS A 112 13.03 -6.41 -5.56
N ASP A 113 13.29 -6.08 -6.83
CA ASP A 113 14.53 -6.47 -7.51
C ASP A 113 15.69 -5.49 -7.31
N GLY A 114 15.40 -4.31 -6.73
CA GLY A 114 16.37 -3.24 -6.48
C GLY A 114 16.74 -3.08 -5.02
N THR A 115 16.45 -4.05 -4.15
CA THR A 115 16.75 -3.97 -2.72
C THR A 115 18.24 -4.02 -2.43
N TYR A 116 18.64 -3.48 -1.28
CA TYR A 116 20.02 -3.50 -0.81
C TYR A 116 20.62 -4.90 -0.89
N GLU A 117 19.93 -5.90 -0.34
CA GLU A 117 20.37 -7.30 -0.31
C GLU A 117 20.61 -7.85 -1.73
N LYS A 118 19.65 -7.66 -2.64
CA LYS A 118 19.76 -8.20 -3.99
C LYS A 118 20.89 -7.58 -4.79
N VAL A 119 21.08 -6.27 -4.65
CA VAL A 119 22.14 -5.63 -5.42
C VAL A 119 23.52 -5.87 -4.78
N MET A 120 23.62 -5.96 -3.45
CA MET A 120 24.87 -6.41 -2.79
C MET A 120 25.21 -7.84 -3.17
N ALA A 121 24.24 -8.75 -3.24
CA ALA A 121 24.47 -10.12 -3.71
C ALA A 121 25.03 -10.19 -5.15
N LYS A 122 24.59 -9.27 -6.05
CA LYS A 122 25.18 -9.16 -7.40
C LYS A 122 26.63 -8.67 -7.34
N SER A 123 26.94 -7.72 -6.47
CA SER A 123 28.31 -7.24 -6.26
C SER A 123 29.23 -8.35 -5.71
N ASP A 124 28.77 -9.08 -4.69
CA ASP A 124 29.53 -10.19 -4.10
C ASP A 124 29.77 -11.33 -5.10
N LEU A 125 28.79 -11.64 -5.96
CA LEU A 125 28.97 -12.59 -7.06
C LEU A 125 30.10 -12.15 -8.01
N GLN A 126 30.16 -10.87 -8.33
CA GLN A 126 31.19 -10.33 -9.21
C GLN A 126 32.59 -10.43 -8.58
N LEU A 127 32.71 -10.09 -7.28
CA LEU A 127 33.93 -10.32 -6.51
C LEU A 127 34.32 -11.81 -6.45
N GLY A 128 33.33 -12.71 -6.36
CA GLY A 128 33.52 -14.15 -6.43
C GLY A 128 34.11 -14.61 -7.77
N ILE A 129 33.57 -14.11 -8.89
CA ILE A 129 34.09 -14.39 -10.24
C ILE A 129 35.54 -13.91 -10.38
N GLU A 130 35.85 -12.69 -9.93
CA GLU A 130 37.22 -12.16 -9.97
C GLU A 130 38.19 -13.01 -9.16
N SER A 131 37.76 -13.47 -7.98
CA SER A 131 38.57 -14.34 -7.12
C SER A 131 38.86 -15.68 -7.80
N LEU A 132 37.87 -16.30 -8.44
CA LEU A 132 38.04 -17.54 -9.20
C LEU A 132 38.97 -17.36 -10.42
N GLN A 133 38.89 -16.21 -11.10
CA GLN A 133 39.79 -15.89 -12.22
C GLN A 133 41.25 -15.72 -11.77
N LYS A 134 41.49 -15.16 -10.58
CA LYS A 134 42.84 -15.04 -10.00
C LYS A 134 43.42 -16.40 -9.65
N ILE A 135 42.61 -17.31 -9.08
CA ILE A 135 43.03 -18.69 -8.79
C ILE A 135 43.45 -19.39 -10.08
N LYS A 136 42.60 -19.38 -11.12
CA LYS A 136 42.92 -20.00 -12.42
C LYS A 136 44.17 -19.44 -13.11
N ARG A 137 44.54 -18.19 -12.83
CA ARG A 137 45.75 -17.54 -13.37
C ARG A 137 47.02 -17.84 -12.56
N SER A 138 46.89 -18.30 -11.33
CA SER A 138 48.03 -18.66 -10.46
C SER A 138 48.51 -20.10 -10.70
N ASP A 139 47.72 -20.92 -11.40
CA ASP A 139 48.03 -22.32 -11.72
C ASP A 139 48.83 -22.50 -13.04
N TYR A 140 49.42 -21.41 -13.58
CA TYR A 140 50.30 -21.41 -14.76
C TYR A 140 51.61 -20.66 -14.49
#